data_AF-A0A498L047-F1
#
_entry.id   AF-A0A498L047-F1
#
_cell.length_a   1.000
_cell.length_b   1.000
_cell.length_c   1.000
_cell.angle_alpha   90.00
_cell.angle_beta   90.00
_cell.angle_gamma   90.00
#
_symmetry.space_group_name_H-M   'P 1'
#
loop_
_entity.id
_entity.type
_entity.pdbx_description
1 polymer ?
#
loop_
_entity_poly.entity_id
_entity_poly.type
_entity_poly.pdbx_seq_one_letter_code
_entity_poly.pdbx_strand_id
1 'polypeptide(L)'
;MLAVTAASLSGGPDPRLAAPLVVVLALAHALGGRGEVAAATSVRHWLSAGGGAAVAYVFVLVLPEVSDVALVVGERLGEAFLAEQLAYLVVLTGFVAFYGVEVTVAHRCGGDAESSAIVYRAHLAVFTVYSALVGYLLFHQERPGPANYVFYTVAMGLHFVVTDEGFHRHHGDAFDHRGRYLLVAGTLVGGVVGALTEIGPLHLALVFAFVAGSVVLNVLKEELPEAGQSRFLAFLGGAAVYAALVLLV
;
A
#
# COMPACT_ATOMS: atom_id res chain seq x y z
N MET A 1 -6.98 23.28 -28.25
CA MET A 1 -7.14 24.74 -28.37
C MET A 1 -8.23 25.20 -27.41
N LEU A 2 -7.84 25.50 -26.17
CA LEU A 2 -8.52 26.43 -25.25
C LEU A 2 -7.58 26.60 -24.06
N ALA A 3 -6.60 27.46 -24.25
CA ALA A 3 -5.78 27.98 -23.19
C ALA A 3 -6.40 29.29 -22.69
N VAL A 4 -6.22 29.52 -21.39
CA VAL A 4 -6.25 30.82 -20.69
C VAL A 4 -7.64 31.33 -20.24
N THR A 5 -7.90 31.17 -18.95
CA THR A 5 -8.07 32.35 -18.07
C THR A 5 -7.77 31.99 -16.61
N ALA A 6 -6.55 32.32 -16.20
CA ALA A 6 -6.12 32.76 -14.88
C ALA A 6 -6.85 32.20 -13.63
N ALA A 7 -6.36 31.06 -13.13
CA ALA A 7 -6.13 30.91 -11.71
C ALA A 7 -4.65 30.56 -11.51
N SER A 8 -3.88 31.56 -11.14
CA SER A 8 -2.52 31.47 -10.62
C SER A 8 -2.51 30.68 -9.30
N LEU A 9 -2.61 29.36 -9.35
CA LEU A 9 -2.14 28.50 -8.27
C LEU A 9 -0.75 28.02 -8.67
N SER A 10 0.23 28.85 -8.33
CA SER A 10 1.64 28.50 -8.20
C SER A 10 1.82 27.44 -7.10
N GLY A 11 1.31 26.24 -7.34
CA GLY A 11 1.44 25.13 -6.42
C GLY A 11 2.28 24.06 -7.09
N GLY A 12 3.59 24.25 -7.19
CA GLY A 12 4.47 23.08 -7.20
C GLY A 12 4.25 22.28 -5.90
N PRO A 13 4.80 21.07 -5.77
CA PRO A 13 4.69 20.33 -4.53
C PRO A 13 5.12 21.22 -3.36
N ASP A 14 4.23 21.52 -2.41
CA ASP A 14 4.58 22.32 -1.24
C ASP A 14 4.99 21.35 -0.12
N PRO A 15 6.30 21.16 0.13
CA PRO A 15 6.76 20.22 1.14
C PRO A 15 6.25 20.58 2.55
N ARG A 16 5.83 21.83 2.78
CA ARG A 16 5.24 22.26 4.05
C ARG A 16 3.85 21.67 4.28
N LEU A 17 3.11 21.37 3.22
CA LEU A 17 1.81 20.69 3.29
C LEU A 17 1.98 19.17 3.45
N ALA A 18 2.98 18.58 2.79
CA ALA A 18 3.24 17.15 2.83
C ALA A 18 3.83 16.68 4.18
N ALA A 19 4.75 17.44 4.77
CA ALA A 19 5.42 17.06 6.02
C ALA A 19 4.48 16.70 7.19
N PRO A 20 3.47 17.52 7.56
CA PRO A 20 2.54 17.15 8.63
C PRO A 20 1.70 15.91 8.27
N LEU A 21 1.40 15.70 6.99
CA LEU A 21 0.59 14.58 6.53
C LEU A 21 1.36 13.25 6.56
N VAL A 22 2.68 13.27 6.35
CA VAL A 22 3.52 12.08 6.64
C VAL A 22 3.43 11.70 8.12
N VAL A 23 3.40 12.67 9.03
CA VAL A 23 3.22 12.39 10.46
C VAL A 23 1.85 11.79 10.72
N VAL A 24 0.80 12.28 10.06
CA VAL A 24 -0.55 11.67 10.15
C VAL A 24 -0.54 10.22 9.68
N LEU A 25 0.09 9.92 8.54
CA LEU A 25 0.24 8.55 8.03
C LEU A 25 1.03 7.66 9.00
N ALA A 26 2.12 8.17 9.57
CA ALA A 26 2.89 7.44 10.57
C ALA A 26 2.07 7.20 11.85
N LEU A 27 1.26 8.17 12.27
CA LEU A 27 0.35 7.99 13.40
C LEU A 27 -0.75 6.96 13.12
N ALA A 28 -1.19 6.80 11.87
CA ALA A 28 -2.12 5.74 11.49
C ALA A 28 -1.57 4.36 11.90
N HIS A 29 -0.28 4.10 11.66
CA HIS A 29 0.37 2.86 12.12
C HIS A 29 0.50 2.75 13.65
N ALA A 30 0.78 3.86 14.32
CA ALA A 30 0.90 3.86 15.79
C ALA A 30 -0.43 3.58 16.51
N LEU A 31 -1.54 3.96 15.87
CA LEU A 31 -2.91 3.78 16.34
C LEU A 31 -3.53 2.46 15.83
N GLY A 32 -3.04 1.91 14.72
CA GLY A 32 -3.37 0.57 14.23
C GLY A 32 -3.15 -0.50 15.30
N GLY A 33 -4.13 -1.38 15.47
CA GLY A 33 -4.13 -2.45 16.49
C GLY A 33 -4.50 -2.02 17.92
N ARG A 34 -4.86 -0.75 18.18
CA ARG A 34 -5.35 -0.32 19.52
C ARG A 34 -6.87 -0.34 19.67
N GLY A 35 -7.59 -0.66 18.60
CA GLY A 35 -9.03 -0.71 18.61
C GLY A 35 -9.53 -2.00 19.25
N GLU A 36 -9.72 -2.03 20.57
CA GLU A 36 -10.67 -2.97 21.20
C GLU A 36 -12.09 -2.62 20.74
N VAL A 37 -12.42 -2.81 19.46
CA VAL A 37 -13.70 -2.34 18.90
C VAL A 37 -14.68 -3.49 18.74
N ALA A 38 -15.49 -3.61 19.78
CA ALA A 38 -16.91 -3.97 19.76
C ALA A 38 -17.33 -5.41 19.43
N ALA A 39 -18.58 -5.72 19.77
CA ALA A 39 -19.23 -7.02 19.65
C ALA A 39 -18.91 -7.74 18.32
N ALA A 40 -18.82 -9.07 18.35
CA ALA A 40 -18.38 -9.93 17.23
C ALA A 40 -19.09 -9.65 15.88
N THR A 41 -20.29 -9.08 15.88
CA THR A 41 -21.00 -8.65 14.66
C THR A 41 -20.39 -7.41 14.01
N SER A 42 -19.92 -6.43 14.79
CA SER A 42 -19.28 -5.21 14.27
C SER A 42 -17.94 -5.54 13.61
N VAL A 43 -17.14 -6.41 14.23
CA VAL A 43 -15.85 -6.88 13.70
C VAL A 43 -16.02 -7.49 12.31
N ARG A 44 -17.02 -8.37 12.09
CA ARG A 44 -17.25 -8.98 10.77
C ARG A 44 -17.58 -7.98 9.67
N HIS A 45 -18.32 -6.91 9.98
CA HIS A 45 -18.62 -5.86 9.01
C HIS A 45 -17.37 -5.04 8.69
N TRP A 46 -16.58 -4.68 9.71
CA TRP A 46 -15.31 -3.97 9.51
C TRP A 46 -14.30 -4.77 8.70
N LEU A 47 -14.12 -6.06 8.99
CA LEU A 47 -13.27 -6.95 8.20
C LEU A 47 -13.73 -7.04 6.75
N SER A 48 -15.04 -7.16 6.54
CA SER A 48 -15.58 -7.24 5.19
C SER A 48 -15.36 -5.94 4.43
N ALA A 49 -15.61 -4.79 5.05
CA ALA A 49 -15.36 -3.48 4.46
C ALA A 49 -13.87 -3.24 4.17
N GLY A 50 -12.98 -3.65 5.09
CA GLY A 50 -11.53 -3.60 4.91
C GLY A 50 -11.07 -4.43 3.73
N GLY A 51 -11.51 -5.69 3.62
CA GLY A 51 -11.22 -6.55 2.47
C GLY A 51 -11.77 -5.99 1.15
N GLY A 52 -12.94 -5.35 1.17
CA GLY A 52 -13.48 -4.64 0.02
C GLY A 52 -12.61 -3.46 -0.41
N ALA A 53 -12.20 -2.64 0.56
CA ALA A 53 -11.30 -1.51 0.33
C ALA A 53 -9.93 -1.97 -0.19
N ALA A 54 -9.36 -3.05 0.35
CA ALA A 54 -8.12 -3.67 -0.09
C ALA A 54 -8.17 -4.17 -1.54
N VAL A 55 -9.27 -4.83 -1.93
CA VAL A 55 -9.47 -5.25 -3.32
C VAL A 55 -9.60 -4.02 -4.23
N ALA A 56 -10.38 -3.01 -3.84
CA ALA A 56 -10.47 -1.78 -4.62
C ALA A 56 -9.11 -1.07 -4.74
N TYR A 57 -8.29 -1.08 -3.70
CA TYR A 57 -6.92 -0.58 -3.73
C TYR A 57 -6.07 -1.26 -4.81
N VAL A 58 -6.11 -2.59 -4.90
CA VAL A 58 -5.38 -3.31 -5.95
C VAL A 58 -5.86 -2.89 -7.35
N PHE A 59 -7.17 -2.86 -7.58
CA PHE A 59 -7.70 -2.64 -8.92
C PHE A 59 -7.68 -1.18 -9.38
N VAL A 60 -7.89 -0.23 -8.47
CA VAL A 60 -8.08 1.19 -8.81
C VAL A 60 -6.78 1.99 -8.62
N LEU A 61 -5.84 1.51 -7.79
CA LEU A 61 -4.58 2.20 -7.54
C LEU A 61 -3.37 1.39 -8.00
N VAL A 62 -3.22 0.12 -7.57
CA VAL A 62 -1.99 -0.65 -7.86
C VAL A 62 -1.87 -1.04 -9.33
N LEU A 63 -2.89 -1.67 -9.91
CA LEU A 63 -2.81 -2.17 -11.28
C LEU A 63 -2.64 -1.05 -12.32
N PRO A 64 -3.36 0.09 -12.23
CA PRO A 64 -3.12 1.23 -13.11
C PRO A 64 -1.68 1.77 -12.99
N GLU A 65 -1.19 1.98 -11.76
CA GLU A 65 0.16 2.46 -11.52
C GLU A 65 1.24 1.50 -12.07
N VAL A 66 1.02 0.18 -11.95
CA VAL A 66 1.90 -0.83 -12.58
C VAL A 66 1.91 -0.67 -14.11
N SER A 67 0.77 -0.35 -14.72
CA SER A 67 0.69 -0.10 -16.17
C SER A 67 1.48 1.15 -16.56
N ASP A 68 1.37 2.23 -15.78
CA ASP A 68 2.11 3.47 -16.03
C ASP A 68 3.62 3.26 -15.82
N VAL A 69 3.99 2.50 -14.79
CA VAL A 69 5.37 2.03 -14.58
C VAL A 69 5.88 1.22 -15.77
N ALA A 70 5.07 0.34 -16.36
CA ALA A 70 5.47 -0.42 -17.55
C ALA A 70 5.79 0.49 -18.74
N LEU A 71 4.99 1.54 -18.96
CA LEU A 71 5.25 2.55 -19.98
C LEU A 71 6.57 3.30 -19.72
N VAL A 72 6.81 3.73 -18.47
CA VAL A 72 8.07 4.41 -18.08
C VAL A 72 9.29 3.51 -18.33
N VAL A 73 9.20 2.22 -18.00
CA VAL A 73 10.28 1.26 -18.26
C VAL A 73 10.49 1.07 -19.77
N GLY A 74 9.41 0.96 -20.54
CA GLY A 74 9.43 0.90 -22.00
C GLY A 74 10.15 2.08 -22.64
N GLU A 75 9.75 3.30 -22.29
CA GLU A 75 10.35 4.54 -22.80
C GLU A 75 11.84 4.65 -22.48
N ARG A 76 12.24 4.21 -21.28
CA ARG A 76 13.62 4.34 -20.80
C ARG A 76 14.57 3.29 -21.35
N LEU A 77 14.07 2.09 -21.64
CA LEU A 77 14.86 1.00 -22.21
C LEU A 77 14.81 0.97 -23.75
N GLY A 78 13.93 1.76 -24.38
CA GLY A 78 13.84 1.92 -25.84
C GLY A 78 13.29 0.67 -26.54
N GLU A 79 13.76 0.38 -27.76
CA GLU A 79 13.34 -0.81 -28.54
C GLU A 79 13.86 -2.15 -27.99
N ALA A 80 14.32 -2.19 -26.74
CA ALA A 80 14.70 -3.44 -26.11
C ALA A 80 13.49 -4.40 -26.12
N PHE A 81 13.70 -5.61 -26.65
CA PHE A 81 12.67 -6.63 -26.68
C PHE A 81 12.13 -6.85 -25.26
N LEU A 82 10.81 -6.71 -25.09
CA LEU A 82 10.10 -6.89 -23.81
C LEU A 82 10.38 -5.83 -22.73
N ALA A 83 10.78 -4.61 -23.09
CA ALA A 83 11.02 -3.54 -22.13
C ALA A 83 9.83 -3.28 -21.18
N GLU A 84 8.62 -3.09 -21.72
CA GLU A 84 7.41 -2.92 -20.90
C GLU A 84 7.09 -4.18 -20.08
N GLN A 85 7.28 -5.37 -20.66
CA GLN A 85 7.09 -6.64 -19.96
C GLN A 85 8.05 -6.81 -18.78
N LEU A 86 9.20 -6.15 -18.76
CA LEU A 86 10.10 -6.20 -17.61
C LEU A 86 9.41 -5.72 -16.33
N ALA A 87 8.58 -4.66 -16.39
CA ALA A 87 7.83 -4.20 -15.23
C ALA A 87 6.88 -5.28 -14.71
N TYR A 88 6.10 -5.89 -15.59
CA TYR A 88 5.20 -6.99 -15.23
C TYR A 88 5.94 -8.24 -14.74
N LEU A 89 7.12 -8.55 -15.29
CA LEU A 89 7.98 -9.63 -14.79
C LEU A 89 8.52 -9.32 -13.39
N VAL A 90 8.81 -8.05 -13.08
CA VAL A 90 9.22 -7.63 -11.74
C VAL A 90 8.06 -7.73 -10.75
N VAL A 91 6.82 -7.35 -11.14
CA VAL A 91 5.61 -7.62 -10.36
C VAL A 91 5.44 -9.12 -10.10
N LEU A 92 5.54 -9.94 -11.15
CA LEU A 92 5.45 -11.39 -11.03
C LEU A 92 6.54 -11.94 -10.11
N THR A 93 7.75 -11.41 -10.19
CA THR A 93 8.87 -11.81 -9.33
C THR A 93 8.56 -11.51 -7.87
N GLY A 94 8.02 -10.32 -7.56
CA GLY A 94 7.57 -9.97 -6.22
C GLY A 94 6.51 -10.93 -5.69
N PHE A 95 5.48 -11.21 -6.50
CA PHE A 95 4.42 -12.15 -6.17
C PHE A 95 4.97 -13.57 -5.88
N VAL A 96 5.76 -14.12 -6.81
CA VAL A 96 6.31 -15.47 -6.73
C VAL A 96 7.32 -15.62 -5.61
N ALA A 97 8.16 -14.61 -5.36
CA ALA A 97 9.12 -14.63 -4.27
C ALA A 97 8.42 -14.74 -2.91
N PHE A 98 7.37 -13.95 -2.69
CA PHE A 98 6.61 -13.99 -1.44
C PHE A 98 5.85 -15.31 -1.28
N TYR A 99 5.14 -15.74 -2.32
CA TYR A 99 4.48 -17.05 -2.32
C TYR A 99 5.46 -18.20 -2.05
N GLY A 100 6.66 -18.14 -2.64
CA GLY A 100 7.72 -19.12 -2.43
C GLY A 100 8.21 -19.19 -0.99
N VAL A 101 8.34 -18.06 -0.30
CA VAL A 101 8.68 -18.01 1.14
C VAL A 101 7.61 -18.72 1.96
N GLU A 102 6.34 -18.39 1.74
CA GLU A 102 5.22 -19.00 2.48
C GLU A 102 5.17 -20.51 2.28
N VAL A 103 5.22 -20.97 1.03
CA VAL A 103 5.16 -22.41 0.68
C VAL A 103 6.34 -23.17 1.28
N THR A 104 7.55 -22.62 1.17
CA THR A 104 8.76 -23.27 1.71
C THR A 104 8.68 -23.40 3.23
N VAL A 105 8.16 -22.37 3.90
CA VAL A 105 7.97 -22.39 5.35
C VAL A 105 6.85 -23.36 5.74
N ALA A 106 5.72 -23.38 5.02
CA ALA A 106 4.61 -24.31 5.27
C ALA A 106 5.07 -25.76 5.24
N HIS A 107 5.87 -26.14 4.25
CA HIS A 107 6.41 -27.48 4.12
C HIS A 107 7.42 -27.84 5.22
N ARG A 108 8.23 -26.89 5.69
CA ARG A 108 9.23 -27.13 6.74
C ARG A 108 8.62 -27.16 8.15
N CYS A 109 7.55 -26.42 8.38
CA CYS A 109 6.93 -26.23 9.69
C CYS A 109 5.63 -27.02 9.88
N GLY A 110 5.25 -27.89 8.94
CA GLY A 110 4.12 -28.81 9.11
C GLY A 110 2.73 -28.17 9.01
N GLY A 111 2.60 -27.09 8.23
CA GLY A 111 1.31 -26.45 7.92
C GLY A 111 1.04 -25.12 8.62
N ASP A 112 1.85 -24.71 9.59
CA ASP A 112 1.63 -23.49 10.37
C ASP A 112 2.50 -22.31 9.87
N ALA A 113 2.45 -22.06 8.55
CA ALA A 113 3.29 -21.03 7.91
C ALA A 113 2.95 -19.61 8.37
N GLU A 114 1.67 -19.32 8.58
CA GLU A 114 1.20 -17.99 9.00
C GLU A 114 1.73 -17.61 10.38
N SER A 115 1.91 -18.58 11.29
CA SER A 115 2.51 -18.34 12.62
C SER A 115 4.04 -18.22 12.58
N SER A 116 4.66 -18.45 11.42
CA SER A 116 6.12 -18.48 11.32
C SER A 116 6.74 -17.08 11.39
N ALA A 117 7.71 -16.92 12.28
CA ALA A 117 8.50 -15.70 12.41
C ALA A 117 9.22 -15.30 11.11
N ILE A 118 9.51 -16.24 10.20
CA ILE A 118 10.15 -15.94 8.91
C ILE A 118 9.15 -15.26 7.96
N VAL A 119 7.95 -15.82 7.84
CA VAL A 119 6.87 -15.26 6.99
C VAL A 119 6.49 -13.88 7.51
N TYR A 120 6.26 -13.77 8.82
CA TYR A 120 6.01 -12.49 9.49
C TYR A 120 7.07 -11.44 9.16
N ARG A 121 8.36 -11.77 9.31
CA ARG A 121 9.45 -10.83 9.03
C ARG A 121 9.54 -10.45 7.56
N ALA A 122 9.25 -11.37 6.65
CA ALA A 122 9.22 -11.08 5.22
C ALA A 122 8.08 -10.12 4.88
N HIS A 123 6.87 -10.38 5.37
CA HIS A 123 5.71 -9.49 5.18
C HIS A 123 5.99 -8.12 5.79
N LEU A 124 6.43 -8.06 7.04
CA LEU A 124 6.76 -6.81 7.72
C LEU A 124 7.84 -6.02 6.96
N ALA A 125 8.87 -6.67 6.43
CA ALA A 125 9.93 -5.99 5.69
C ALA A 125 9.41 -5.33 4.41
N VAL A 126 8.60 -6.02 3.62
CA VAL A 126 8.04 -5.43 2.39
C VAL A 126 7.00 -4.37 2.69
N PHE A 127 6.15 -4.56 3.71
CA PHE A 127 5.24 -3.51 4.12
C PHE A 127 5.97 -2.29 4.68
N THR A 128 7.14 -2.47 5.30
CA THR A 128 8.00 -1.32 5.69
C THR A 128 8.52 -0.56 4.47
N VAL A 129 8.97 -1.27 3.42
CA VAL A 129 9.41 -0.65 2.15
C VAL A 129 8.25 0.06 1.48
N TYR A 130 7.08 -0.58 1.46
CA TYR A 130 5.84 0.01 0.94
C TYR A 130 5.44 1.27 1.71
N SER A 131 5.41 1.23 3.05
CA SER A 131 5.14 2.40 3.89
C SER A 131 6.15 3.53 3.64
N ALA A 132 7.41 3.21 3.39
CA ALA A 132 8.41 4.19 2.98
C ALA A 132 8.14 4.77 1.58
N LEU A 133 7.74 3.96 0.60
CA LEU A 133 7.32 4.45 -0.72
C LEU A 133 6.14 5.41 -0.61
N VAL A 134 5.15 5.08 0.21
CA VAL A 134 3.98 5.93 0.46
C VAL A 134 4.39 7.27 1.06
N GLY A 135 5.26 7.26 2.08
CA GLY A 135 5.82 8.49 2.66
C GLY A 135 6.60 9.33 1.63
N TYR A 136 7.39 8.67 0.78
CA TYR A 136 8.17 9.31 -0.29
C TYR A 136 7.27 9.94 -1.37
N LEU A 137 6.27 9.20 -1.85
CA LEU A 137 5.36 9.61 -2.92
C LEU A 137 4.45 10.78 -2.53
N LEU A 138 4.20 10.99 -1.23
CA LEU A 138 3.46 12.16 -0.77
C LEU A 138 4.16 13.49 -1.15
N PHE A 139 5.49 13.50 -1.25
CA PHE A 139 6.26 14.67 -1.71
C PHE A 139 6.35 14.80 -3.24
N HIS A 140 6.00 13.73 -3.97
CA HIS A 140 6.19 13.61 -5.43
C HIS A 140 4.87 13.41 -6.17
N GLN A 141 3.76 13.95 -5.65
CA GLN A 141 2.44 13.85 -6.28
C GLN A 141 2.42 14.50 -7.66
N GLU A 142 1.92 13.78 -8.66
CA GLU A 142 1.78 14.30 -10.04
C GLU A 142 0.83 15.50 -10.13
N ARG A 143 -0.25 15.48 -9.33
CA ARG A 143 -1.20 16.58 -9.19
C ARG A 143 -0.97 17.29 -7.85
N PRO A 144 -0.18 18.37 -7.81
CA PRO A 144 0.04 19.09 -6.57
C PRO A 144 -1.22 19.85 -6.14
N GLY A 145 -1.49 19.87 -4.84
CA GLY A 145 -2.59 20.65 -4.27
C GLY A 145 -3.03 20.12 -2.90
N PRO A 146 -3.56 20.99 -2.02
CA PRO A 146 -3.96 20.61 -0.67
C PRO A 146 -5.04 19.53 -0.65
N ALA A 147 -5.98 19.57 -1.59
CA ALA A 147 -7.02 18.55 -1.71
C ALA A 147 -6.41 17.17 -2.06
N ASN A 148 -5.50 17.12 -3.02
CA ASN A 148 -4.87 15.86 -3.43
C ASN A 148 -4.06 15.24 -2.29
N TYR A 149 -3.27 16.06 -1.58
CA TYR A 149 -2.53 15.58 -0.41
C TYR A 149 -3.44 15.01 0.67
N VAL A 150 -4.59 15.64 0.93
CA VAL A 150 -5.58 15.14 1.89
C VAL A 150 -6.19 13.82 1.42
N PHE A 151 -6.63 13.73 0.16
CA PHE A 151 -7.22 12.50 -0.37
C PHE A 151 -6.22 11.34 -0.38
N TYR A 152 -4.99 11.58 -0.81
CA TYR A 152 -3.90 10.60 -0.73
C TYR A 152 -3.68 10.15 0.71
N THR A 153 -3.58 11.09 1.66
CA THR A 153 -3.38 10.77 3.08
C THR A 153 -4.52 9.94 3.66
N VAL A 154 -5.76 10.27 3.30
CA VAL A 154 -6.95 9.52 3.77
C VAL A 154 -7.00 8.12 3.16
N ALA A 155 -6.79 7.99 1.84
CA ALA A 155 -6.80 6.70 1.16
C ALA A 155 -5.69 5.78 1.71
N MET A 156 -4.45 6.27 1.76
CA MET A 156 -3.31 5.51 2.26
C MET A 156 -3.39 5.23 3.76
N GLY A 157 -3.89 6.18 4.55
CA GLY A 157 -4.12 5.98 5.98
C GLY A 157 -5.16 4.90 6.25
N LEU A 158 -6.25 4.86 5.47
CA LEU A 158 -7.25 3.79 5.56
C LEU A 158 -6.65 2.43 5.19
N HIS A 159 -5.84 2.37 4.13
CA HIS A 159 -5.13 1.14 3.75
C HIS A 159 -4.21 0.66 4.88
N PHE A 160 -3.40 1.54 5.47
CA PHE A 160 -2.56 1.21 6.63
C PHE A 160 -3.37 0.66 7.80
N VAL A 161 -4.52 1.24 8.12
CA VAL A 161 -5.38 0.73 9.20
C VAL A 161 -5.86 -0.69 8.91
N VAL A 162 -6.29 -0.98 7.68
CA VAL A 162 -6.76 -2.32 7.28
C VAL A 162 -5.63 -3.34 7.33
N THR A 163 -4.48 -3.00 6.77
CA THR A 163 -3.30 -3.88 6.75
C THR A 163 -2.74 -4.12 8.15
N ASP A 164 -2.65 -3.08 8.99
CA ASP A 164 -2.15 -3.21 10.36
C ASP A 164 -3.07 -4.05 11.24
N GLU A 165 -4.39 -3.97 11.04
CA GLU A 165 -5.35 -4.88 11.67
C GLU A 165 -5.13 -6.33 11.20
N GLY A 166 -4.81 -6.53 9.91
CA GLY A 166 -4.36 -7.82 9.38
C GLY A 166 -3.15 -8.35 10.14
N PHE A 167 -2.09 -7.55 10.29
CA PHE A 167 -0.90 -7.94 11.05
C PHE A 167 -1.20 -8.21 12.53
N HIS A 168 -2.02 -7.39 13.17
CA HIS A 168 -2.42 -7.58 14.56
C HIS A 168 -3.16 -8.91 14.74
N ARG A 169 -4.07 -9.27 13.83
CA ARG A 169 -4.83 -10.52 13.94
C ARG A 169 -3.97 -11.77 13.76
N HIS A 170 -3.01 -11.74 12.82
CA HIS A 170 -2.17 -12.91 12.53
C HIS A 170 -0.97 -13.03 13.48
N HIS A 171 -0.45 -11.92 14.02
CA HIS A 171 0.80 -11.92 14.78
C HIS A 171 0.72 -11.27 16.17
N GLY A 172 -0.42 -10.70 16.54
CA GLY A 172 -0.75 -10.19 17.88
C GLY A 172 0.33 -9.30 18.48
N ASP A 173 0.74 -9.65 19.70
CA ASP A 173 1.69 -8.88 20.52
C ASP A 173 3.02 -8.58 19.83
N ALA A 174 3.50 -9.45 18.93
CA ALA A 174 4.76 -9.26 18.22
C ALA A 174 4.70 -8.04 17.30
N PHE A 175 3.58 -7.87 16.59
CA PHE A 175 3.33 -6.70 15.77
C PHE A 175 3.12 -5.45 16.63
N ASP A 176 2.33 -5.58 17.70
CA ASP A 176 2.00 -4.47 18.58
C ASP A 176 3.22 -3.88 19.32
N HIS A 177 4.20 -4.69 19.70
CA HIS A 177 5.36 -4.19 20.44
C HIS A 177 6.48 -3.67 19.55
N ARG A 178 6.64 -4.22 18.35
CA ARG A 178 7.80 -3.93 17.48
C ARG A 178 7.42 -3.64 16.03
N GLY A 179 6.57 -4.46 15.44
CA GLY A 179 6.21 -4.37 14.03
C GLY A 179 5.68 -2.99 13.63
N ARG A 180 4.68 -2.47 14.33
CA ARG A 180 4.09 -1.15 14.00
C ARG A 180 5.09 -0.01 14.04
N TYR A 181 6.05 -0.04 14.97
CA TYR A 181 7.07 1.01 15.07
C TYR A 181 8.06 0.96 13.91
N LEU A 182 8.26 -0.22 13.31
CA LEU A 182 9.04 -0.34 12.09
C LEU A 182 8.29 0.28 10.89
N LEU A 183 6.97 0.08 10.80
CA LEU A 183 6.14 0.72 9.77
C LEU A 183 6.12 2.24 9.94
N VAL A 184 5.93 2.74 11.17
CA VAL A 184 6.06 4.16 11.53
C VAL A 184 7.41 4.71 11.06
N ALA A 185 8.51 4.03 11.40
CA ALA A 185 9.85 4.44 11.01
C ALA A 185 10.00 4.43 9.48
N GLY A 186 9.49 3.41 8.79
CA GLY A 186 9.47 3.32 7.33
C GLY A 186 8.79 4.53 6.70
N THR A 187 7.56 4.86 7.12
CA THR A 187 6.79 6.01 6.62
C THR A 187 7.54 7.33 6.84
N LEU A 188 8.08 7.55 8.04
CA LEU A 188 8.81 8.77 8.37
C LEU A 188 10.11 8.89 7.57
N VAL A 189 10.90 7.80 7.49
CA VAL A 189 12.14 7.76 6.70
C VAL A 189 11.84 8.00 5.23
N GLY A 190 10.81 7.36 4.69
CA GLY A 190 10.32 7.57 3.33
C GLY A 190 9.97 9.02 3.07
N GLY A 191 9.23 9.66 3.99
CA GLY A 191 8.92 11.09 3.90
C GLY A 191 10.14 12.00 3.97
N VAL A 192 11.11 11.71 4.85
CA VAL A 192 12.38 12.45 4.91
C VAL A 192 13.18 12.31 3.61
N VAL A 193 13.28 11.09 3.08
CA VAL A 193 13.96 10.83 1.79
C VAL A 193 13.21 11.57 0.67
N GLY A 194 11.89 11.54 0.67
CA GLY A 194 11.06 12.25 -0.31
C GLY A 194 11.20 13.78 -0.24
N ALA A 195 11.42 14.33 0.95
CA ALA A 195 11.65 15.76 1.12
C ALA A 195 13.05 16.22 0.68
N LEU A 196 14.04 15.31 0.69
CA LEU A 196 15.45 15.64 0.48
C LEU A 196 16.02 15.17 -0.85
N THR A 197 15.34 14.24 -1.53
CA THR A 197 15.89 13.57 -2.72
C THR A 197 14.80 13.30 -3.76
N GLU A 198 15.23 13.24 -5.02
CA GLU A 198 14.44 12.73 -6.13
C GLU A 198 15.09 11.43 -6.63
N ILE A 199 14.41 10.31 -6.45
CA ILE A 199 14.82 9.01 -6.95
C ILE A 199 14.50 8.94 -8.45
N GLY A 200 15.45 8.42 -9.24
CA GLY A 200 15.25 8.26 -10.69
C GLY A 200 14.00 7.42 -11.02
N PRO A 201 13.17 7.82 -11.99
CA PRO A 201 11.88 7.19 -12.27
C PRO A 201 11.95 5.68 -12.46
N LEU A 202 13.00 5.18 -13.14
CA LEU A 202 13.20 3.75 -13.37
C LEU A 202 13.40 2.96 -12.07
N HIS A 203 14.17 3.47 -11.11
CA HIS A 203 14.41 2.76 -9.86
C HIS A 203 13.15 2.72 -9.00
N LEU A 204 12.44 3.85 -8.93
CA LEU A 204 11.17 3.96 -8.23
C LEU A 204 10.14 2.98 -8.83
N ALA A 205 10.03 2.97 -10.16
CA ALA A 205 9.20 2.04 -10.93
C ALA A 205 9.49 0.57 -10.59
N LEU A 206 10.76 0.16 -10.61
CA LEU A 206 11.14 -1.24 -10.34
C LEU A 206 10.86 -1.66 -8.89
N VAL A 207 11.14 -0.78 -7.92
CA VAL A 207 10.83 -1.05 -6.50
C VAL A 207 9.31 -1.12 -6.30
N PHE A 208 8.56 -0.19 -6.86
CA PHE A 208 7.10 -0.19 -6.81
C PHE A 208 6.52 -1.47 -7.43
N ALA A 209 6.97 -1.85 -8.63
CA ALA A 209 6.52 -3.06 -9.31
C ALA A 209 6.75 -4.31 -8.46
N PHE A 210 7.94 -4.46 -7.88
CA PHE A 210 8.23 -5.61 -7.02
C PHE A 210 7.29 -5.66 -5.81
N VAL A 211 7.11 -4.53 -5.13
CA VAL A 211 6.24 -4.41 -3.95
C VAL A 211 4.77 -4.64 -4.33
N ALA A 212 4.32 -4.13 -5.48
CA ALA A 212 2.97 -4.33 -5.99
C ALA A 212 2.63 -5.82 -6.12
N GLY A 213 3.57 -6.64 -6.62
CA GLY A 213 3.40 -8.08 -6.72
C GLY A 213 3.13 -8.76 -5.37
N SER A 214 3.92 -8.43 -4.35
CA SER A 214 3.71 -8.94 -2.99
C SER A 214 2.43 -8.44 -2.35
N VAL A 215 2.04 -7.17 -2.60
CA VAL A 215 0.80 -6.62 -2.07
C VAL A 215 -0.42 -7.28 -2.72
N VAL A 216 -0.39 -7.57 -4.02
CA VAL A 216 -1.45 -8.33 -4.70
C VAL A 216 -1.63 -9.71 -4.06
N LEU A 217 -0.52 -10.43 -3.79
CA LEU A 217 -0.60 -11.72 -3.08
C LEU A 217 -1.25 -11.55 -1.70
N ASN A 218 -0.77 -10.58 -0.92
CA ASN A 218 -1.26 -10.30 0.43
C ASN A 218 -2.76 -10.00 0.44
N VAL A 219 -3.23 -9.11 -0.44
CA VAL A 219 -4.65 -8.74 -0.52
C VAL A 219 -5.51 -9.95 -0.89
N LEU A 220 -5.09 -10.73 -1.89
CA LEU A 220 -5.85 -11.87 -2.37
C LEU A 220 -5.89 -13.03 -1.37
N LYS A 221 -4.88 -13.14 -0.50
CA LYS A 221 -4.73 -14.27 0.41
C LYS A 221 -5.13 -13.94 1.85
N GLU A 222 -4.67 -12.81 2.37
CA GLU A 222 -4.77 -12.46 3.81
C GLU A 222 -5.84 -11.41 4.11
N GLU A 223 -6.06 -10.43 3.22
CA GLU A 223 -7.02 -9.34 3.48
C GLU A 223 -8.45 -9.65 2.99
N LEU A 224 -8.60 -10.66 2.13
CA LEU A 224 -9.92 -11.15 1.70
C LEU A 224 -10.59 -11.96 2.82
N PRO A 225 -11.80 -11.57 3.28
CA PRO A 225 -12.51 -12.34 4.31
C PRO A 225 -12.93 -13.70 3.76
N GLU A 226 -12.75 -14.74 4.58
CA GLU A 226 -13.28 -16.07 4.27
C GLU A 226 -14.78 -16.02 3.94
N ALA A 227 -15.21 -16.83 2.97
CA ALA A 227 -16.58 -16.83 2.46
C ALA A 227 -17.65 -17.00 3.58
N GLY A 228 -17.35 -17.74 4.64
CA GLY A 228 -18.25 -17.95 5.78
C GLY A 228 -18.34 -16.76 6.77
N GLN A 229 -17.39 -15.83 6.72
CA GLN A 229 -17.29 -14.68 7.63
C GLN A 229 -17.62 -13.35 6.93
N SER A 230 -17.66 -13.36 5.60
CA SER A 230 -17.89 -12.18 4.77
C SER A 230 -19.33 -11.67 4.82
N ARG A 231 -19.47 -10.35 4.95
CA ARG A 231 -20.71 -9.58 4.77
C ARG A 231 -20.60 -8.81 3.46
N PHE A 232 -21.19 -9.37 2.41
CA PHE A 232 -21.05 -8.83 1.05
C PHE A 232 -21.41 -7.33 0.93
N LEU A 233 -22.46 -6.85 1.61
CA LEU A 233 -22.81 -5.43 1.56
C LEU A 233 -21.76 -4.52 2.21
N ALA A 234 -21.13 -4.96 3.29
CA ALA A 234 -20.04 -4.21 3.92
C ALA A 234 -18.79 -4.24 3.02
N PHE A 235 -18.49 -5.38 2.40
CA PHE A 235 -17.44 -5.50 1.39
C PHE A 235 -17.67 -4.56 0.20
N LEU A 236 -18.87 -4.57 -0.38
CA LEU A 236 -19.23 -3.69 -1.48
C LEU A 236 -19.13 -2.21 -1.08
N GLY A 237 -19.59 -1.86 0.12
CA GLY A 237 -19.48 -0.51 0.65
C GLY A 237 -18.03 -0.06 0.80
N GLY A 238 -17.16 -0.90 1.39
CA GLY A 238 -15.74 -0.61 1.52
C GLY A 238 -15.04 -0.44 0.16
N ALA A 239 -15.32 -1.32 -0.80
CA ALA A 239 -14.79 -1.23 -2.15
C ALA A 239 -15.23 0.06 -2.86
N ALA A 240 -16.53 0.40 -2.80
CA ALA A 240 -17.07 1.59 -3.43
C ALA A 240 -16.51 2.89 -2.82
N VAL A 241 -16.42 2.96 -1.49
CA VAL A 241 -15.85 4.13 -0.79
C VAL A 241 -14.37 4.29 -1.14
N TYR A 242 -13.59 3.22 -1.09
CA TYR A 242 -12.16 3.30 -1.40
C TYR A 242 -11.92 3.69 -2.86
N ALA A 243 -12.63 3.08 -3.80
CA ALA A 243 -12.56 3.43 -5.21
C ALA A 243 -12.92 4.91 -5.43
N ALA A 244 -14.00 5.40 -4.81
CA ALA A 244 -14.39 6.80 -4.90
C ALA A 244 -13.31 7.75 -4.34
N LEU A 245 -12.66 7.40 -3.23
CA LEU A 245 -11.56 8.19 -2.67
C LEU A 245 -10.36 8.25 -3.60
N VAL A 246 -9.94 7.12 -4.17
CA VAL A 246 -8.80 7.07 -5.10
C VAL A 246 -9.09 7.87 -6.37
N LEU A 247 -10.32 7.82 -6.90
CA LEU A 247 -10.69 8.58 -8.10
C LEU A 247 -10.73 10.11 -7.89
N LEU A 248 -10.65 10.58 -6.64
CA LEU A 248 -10.58 12.01 -6.30
C LEU A 248 -9.13 12.53 -6.17
N VAL A 249 -8.14 11.64 -6.24
CA VAL A 249 -6.69 11.93 -6.28
C VAL A 249 -6.32 12.18 -7.75
#